data_AF-A0A2U2SE37-F1
#
_entry.id   AF-A0A2U2SE37-F1
#
_cell.length_a   1.000
_cell.length_b   1.000
_cell.length_c   1.000
_cell.angle_alpha   90.00
_cell.angle_beta   90.00
_cell.angle_gamma   90.00
#
_symmetry.space_group_name_H-M   'P 1'
#
loop_
_entity.id
_entity.type
_entity.pdbx_description
1 polymer ?
#
loop_
_entity_poly.entity_id
_entity_poly.type
_entity_poly.pdbx_seq_one_letter_code
_entity_poly.pdbx_strand_id
1 'polypeptide(L)'
;MSLVTPFNLLLLIILTLFTFGSLSILAGMLILINRAYSSELKALAAQTSRLVQKGIAEEVAGLVGQASTLLNAINDLIRSTAGLGFTLILVGFVLISTAAFIAYQLVR
;
A
#
# COMPACT_ATOMS: atom_id res chain seq x y z
N MET A 1 31.36 -5.28 -32.42
CA MET A 1 30.74 -5.53 -31.10
C MET A 1 30.47 -4.19 -30.44
N SER A 2 29.50 -3.45 -30.98
CA SER A 2 29.05 -2.15 -30.44
C SER A 2 27.57 -2.30 -30.14
N LEU A 3 27.24 -3.26 -29.26
CA LEU A 3 25.86 -3.67 -28.97
C LEU A 3 25.08 -2.68 -28.10
N VAL A 4 25.70 -1.57 -27.72
CA VAL A 4 25.11 -0.57 -26.84
C VAL A 4 25.41 0.82 -27.38
N THR A 5 24.59 1.26 -28.32
CA THR A 5 24.56 2.68 -28.70
C THR A 5 23.92 3.48 -27.55
N PRO A 6 24.33 4.75 -27.34
CA PRO A 6 23.74 5.60 -26.29
C PRO A 6 22.22 5.69 -26.38
N PHE A 7 21.70 5.68 -27.61
CA PHE A 7 20.27 5.67 -27.89
C PHE A 7 19.56 4.41 -27.36
N ASN A 8 20.13 3.22 -27.58
CA ASN A 8 19.54 1.97 -27.08
C ASN A 8 19.52 1.91 -25.55
N LEU A 9 20.54 2.46 -24.88
CA LEU A 9 20.55 2.58 -23.42
C LEU A 9 19.42 3.47 -22.91
N LEU A 10 19.23 4.63 -23.54
CA LEU A 10 18.19 5.58 -23.16
C LEU A 10 16.79 4.99 -23.32
N LEU A 11 16.55 4.28 -24.43
CA LEU A 11 15.31 3.53 -24.66
C LEU A 11 15.07 2.45 -23.60
N LEU A 12 16.10 1.71 -23.22
CA LEU A 12 16.01 0.68 -22.19
C LEU A 12 15.66 1.29 -20.83
N ILE A 13 16.28 2.41 -20.46
CA ILE A 13 16.00 3.15 -19.21
C ILE A 13 14.56 3.66 -19.19
N ILE A 14 14.07 4.24 -20.28
CA ILE A 14 12.68 4.71 -20.38
C ILE A 14 11.72 3.53 -20.17
N LEU A 15 11.98 2.39 -20.83
CA LEU A 15 11.13 1.21 -20.76
C LEU A 15 11.13 0.57 -19.37
N THR A 16 12.28 0.51 -18.70
CA THR A 16 12.37 -0.02 -17.32
C THR A 16 11.72 0.93 -16.31
N LEU A 17 11.95 2.24 -16.38
CA LEU A 17 11.27 3.19 -15.49
C LEU A 17 9.75 3.17 -15.69
N PHE A 18 9.27 3.08 -16.92
CA PHE A 18 7.84 3.06 -17.21
C PHE A 18 7.18 1.79 -16.67
N THR A 19 7.81 0.63 -16.87
CA THR A 19 7.30 -0.64 -16.36
C THR A 19 7.33 -0.71 -14.83
N PHE A 20 8.42 -0.27 -14.19
CA PHE A 20 8.50 -0.18 -12.73
C PHE A 20 7.50 0.83 -12.14
N GLY A 21 7.36 2.00 -12.76
CA GLY A 21 6.39 3.01 -12.34
C GLY A 21 4.95 2.49 -12.41
N SER A 22 4.60 1.79 -13.50
CA SER A 22 3.29 1.16 -13.67
C SER A 22 3.05 0.05 -12.62
N LEU A 23 4.03 -0.82 -12.38
CA LEU A 23 3.96 -1.85 -11.34
C LEU A 23 3.78 -1.25 -9.93
N SER A 24 4.47 -0.14 -9.62
CA SER A 24 4.34 0.55 -8.34
C SER A 24 2.94 1.11 -8.12
N ILE A 25 2.34 1.70 -9.15
CA ILE A 25 0.96 2.20 -9.09
C ILE A 25 -0.02 1.03 -8.91
N LEU A 26 0.14 -0.04 -9.67
CA LEU A 26 -0.70 -1.23 -9.54
C LEU A 26 -0.62 -1.84 -8.14
N ALA A 27 0.58 -2.01 -7.59
CA ALA A 27 0.78 -2.52 -6.24
C ALA A 27 0.14 -1.60 -5.18
N GLY A 28 0.35 -0.28 -5.28
CA GLY A 28 -0.27 0.68 -4.37
C GLY A 28 -1.80 0.70 -4.46
N MET A 29 -2.35 0.54 -5.66
CA MET A 29 -3.79 0.43 -5.90
C MET A 29 -4.38 -0.86 -5.31
N LEU A 30 -3.72 -2.02 -5.49
CA LEU A 30 -4.13 -3.28 -4.88
C LEU A 30 -4.12 -3.20 -3.34
N ILE A 31 -3.12 -2.54 -2.75
CA ILE A 31 -3.05 -2.30 -1.30
C ILE A 31 -4.24 -1.44 -0.83
N LEU A 32 -4.59 -0.38 -1.57
CA LEU A 32 -5.73 0.48 -1.25
C LEU A 32 -7.08 -0.26 -1.38
N ILE A 33 -7.26 -1.08 -2.42
CA ILE A 33 -8.50 -1.84 -2.65
C ILE A 33 -8.67 -2.92 -1.57
N ASN A 34 -7.63 -3.69 -1.26
CA ASN A 34 -7.68 -4.70 -0.20
C ASN A 34 -7.98 -4.09 1.18
N ARG A 35 -7.67 -2.81 1.40
CA ARG A 35 -8.07 -2.09 2.62
C ARG A 35 -9.57 -1.82 2.70
N ALA A 36 -10.27 -1.58 1.59
CA ALA A 36 -11.72 -1.38 1.63
C ALA A 36 -12.46 -2.61 2.21
N TYR A 37 -11.89 -3.80 2.03
CA TYR A 37 -12.37 -5.04 2.64
C TYR A 37 -12.01 -5.17 4.14
N SER A 38 -10.91 -4.56 4.62
CA SER A 38 -10.50 -4.64 6.03
C SER A 38 -11.37 -3.80 6.97
N SER A 39 -12.06 -2.78 6.48
CA SER A 39 -13.04 -2.02 7.29
C SER A 39 -14.26 -2.85 7.70
N GLU A 40 -14.68 -3.83 6.89
CA GLU A 40 -15.82 -4.71 7.23
C GLU A 40 -15.44 -5.72 8.32
N LEU A 41 -14.23 -6.31 8.24
CA LEU A 41 -13.68 -7.15 9.32
C LEU A 41 -13.57 -6.39 10.65
N LYS A 42 -13.26 -5.10 10.58
CA LYS A 42 -13.17 -4.21 11.74
C LYS A 42 -14.55 -3.93 12.37
N ALA A 43 -15.58 -3.80 11.55
CA ALA A 43 -16.96 -3.66 12.00
C ALA A 43 -17.48 -4.96 12.63
N LEU A 44 -17.11 -6.12 12.06
CA LEU A 44 -17.45 -7.43 12.60
C LEU A 44 -16.75 -7.68 13.96
N ALA A 45 -15.44 -7.40 14.06
CA ALA A 45 -14.71 -7.49 15.33
C ALA A 45 -15.26 -6.53 16.39
N ALA A 46 -15.66 -5.31 16.01
CA ALA A 46 -16.28 -4.35 16.91
C ALA A 46 -17.67 -4.80 17.40
N GLN A 47 -18.45 -5.47 16.55
CA GLN A 47 -19.75 -6.03 16.94
C GLN A 47 -19.60 -7.27 17.85
N THR A 48 -18.63 -8.16 17.57
CA THR A 48 -18.35 -9.33 18.42
C THR A 48 -17.79 -8.93 19.79
N SER A 49 -16.94 -7.90 19.87
CA SER A 49 -16.43 -7.38 21.15
C SER A 49 -17.55 -6.81 22.05
N ARG A 50 -18.55 -6.15 21.48
CA ARG A 50 -19.72 -5.63 22.21
C ARG A 50 -20.66 -6.75 22.70
N LEU A 51 -20.74 -7.86 21.97
CA LEU A 51 -21.50 -9.06 22.38
C LEU A 51 -20.85 -9.76 23.59
N VAL A 52 -19.52 -9.78 23.67
CA VAL A 52 -18.77 -10.35 24.81
C VAL A 52 -18.89 -9.49 26.07
N GLN A 53 -18.97 -8.16 25.93
CA GLN A 53 -19.10 -7.22 27.06
C GLN A 53 -20.40 -7.36 27.86
N LYS A 54 -21.47 -7.95 27.32
CA LYS A 54 -22.75 -8.05 28.02
C LYS A 54 -22.91 -9.29 28.91
N GLY A 55 -21.93 -10.21 28.97
CA GLY A 55 -22.10 -11.50 29.65
C GLY A 55 -21.03 -11.93 30.68
N ILE A 56 -19.87 -11.30 30.74
CA ILE A 56 -18.73 -11.78 31.56
C ILE A 56 -17.86 -10.59 31.99
N ALA A 57 -18.40 -9.77 32.90
CA ALA A 57 -17.84 -8.46 33.21
C ALA A 57 -16.72 -8.46 34.29
N GLU A 58 -16.52 -9.52 35.06
CA GLU A 58 -15.71 -9.39 36.30
C GLU A 58 -14.37 -10.15 36.30
N GLU A 59 -14.19 -11.23 35.53
CA GLU A 59 -12.92 -11.99 35.52
C GLU A 59 -12.12 -11.86 34.21
N VAL A 60 -12.77 -11.44 33.13
CA VAL A 60 -12.18 -11.34 31.77
C VAL A 60 -11.66 -9.93 31.46
N ALA A 61 -11.92 -8.94 32.31
CA ALA A 61 -11.52 -7.54 32.11
C ALA A 61 -10.00 -7.37 31.91
N GLY A 62 -9.17 -8.15 32.60
CA GLY A 62 -7.71 -8.15 32.44
C GLY A 62 -7.21 -8.79 31.13
N LEU A 63 -7.97 -9.73 30.57
CA LEU A 63 -7.66 -10.41 29.29
C LEU A 63 -8.21 -9.62 28.09
N VAL A 64 -9.38 -8.98 28.24
CA VAL A 64 -9.96 -8.06 27.26
C VAL A 64 -9.09 -6.81 27.10
N GLY A 65 -8.40 -6.35 28.14
CA GLY A 65 -7.40 -5.28 28.03
C GLY A 65 -6.25 -5.62 27.07
N GLN A 66 -5.72 -6.85 27.14
CA GLN A 66 -4.68 -7.33 26.22
C GLN A 66 -5.21 -7.51 24.78
N ALA A 67 -6.43 -8.03 24.63
CA ALA A 67 -7.10 -8.11 23.33
C ALA A 67 -7.35 -6.72 22.71
N SER A 68 -7.68 -5.72 23.53
CA SER A 68 -7.86 -4.33 23.09
C SER A 68 -6.54 -3.71 22.61
N THR A 69 -5.43 -3.97 23.31
CA THR A 69 -4.09 -3.57 22.86
C THR A 69 -3.72 -4.22 21.53
N LEU A 70 -4.01 -5.51 21.34
CA LEU A 70 -3.79 -6.20 20.07
C LEU A 70 -4.67 -5.64 18.95
N LEU A 71 -5.93 -5.34 19.25
CA LEU A 71 -6.86 -4.72 18.31
C LEU A 71 -6.39 -3.32 17.89
N ASN A 72 -5.85 -2.54 18.83
CA ASN A 72 -5.26 -1.23 18.55
C ASN A 72 -3.98 -1.37 17.70
N ALA A 73 -3.11 -2.33 17.97
CA ALA A 73 -1.93 -2.59 17.15
C ALA A 73 -2.31 -3.04 15.72
N ILE A 74 -3.32 -3.89 15.57
CA ILE A 74 -3.87 -4.27 14.25
C ILE A 74 -4.42 -3.03 13.53
N ASN A 75 -5.09 -2.16 14.27
CA ASN A 75 -5.66 -0.93 13.73
C ASN A 75 -4.58 0.05 13.24
N ASP A 76 -3.49 0.20 13.99
CA ASP A 76 -2.32 0.99 13.61
C ASP A 76 -1.58 0.39 12.42
N LEU A 77 -1.46 -0.94 12.33
CA LEU A 77 -0.91 -1.63 11.18
C LEU A 77 -1.73 -1.37 9.91
N ILE A 78 -3.06 -1.45 9.99
CA ILE A 78 -3.96 -1.16 8.87
C ILE A 78 -3.81 0.29 8.41
N ARG A 79 -3.64 1.24 9.36
CA ARG A 79 -3.45 2.66 9.05
C ARG A 79 -2.09 2.92 8.39
N SER A 80 -1.02 2.25 8.85
CA SER A 80 0.32 2.35 8.28
C SER A 80 0.40 1.75 6.87
N THR A 81 -0.17 0.57 6.66
CA THR A 81 -0.23 -0.09 5.33
C THR A 81 -0.99 0.77 4.31
N ALA A 82 -1.97 1.56 4.75
CA ALA A 82 -2.63 2.54 3.88
C ALA A 82 -1.70 3.70 3.49
N GLY A 83 -0.91 4.20 4.43
CA GLY A 83 0.13 5.18 4.17
C GLY A 83 1.18 4.66 3.18
N LEU A 84 1.55 3.38 3.29
CA LEU A 84 2.43 2.70 2.34
C LEU A 84 1.81 2.66 0.94
N GLY A 85 0.55 2.23 0.80
CA GLY A 85 -0.12 2.17 -0.51
C GLY A 85 -0.18 3.53 -1.23
N PHE A 86 -0.53 4.60 -0.50
CA PHE A 86 -0.53 5.96 -1.06
C PHE A 86 0.87 6.41 -1.49
N THR A 87 1.88 6.14 -0.66
CA THR A 87 3.28 6.51 -0.97
C THR A 87 3.78 5.76 -2.21
N LEU A 88 3.43 4.47 -2.39
CA LEU A 88 3.77 3.69 -3.58
C LEU A 88 3.17 4.27 -4.88
N ILE A 89 1.91 4.76 -4.81
CA ILE A 89 1.26 5.40 -5.96
C ILE A 89 1.99 6.71 -6.31
N LEU A 90 2.31 7.53 -5.31
CA LEU A 90 3.08 8.76 -5.50
C LEU A 90 4.44 8.50 -6.15
N VAL A 91 5.19 7.51 -5.64
CA VAL A 91 6.49 7.11 -6.22
C VAL A 91 6.32 6.66 -7.66
N GLY A 92 5.30 5.85 -7.96
CA GLY A 92 5.01 5.40 -9.31
C GLY A 92 4.72 6.56 -10.28
N PHE A 93 3.96 7.57 -9.84
CA PHE A 93 3.71 8.79 -10.62
C PHE A 93 5.00 9.56 -10.91
N VAL A 94 5.89 9.70 -9.92
CA VAL A 94 7.19 10.37 -10.10
C VAL A 94 8.06 9.62 -11.10
N LEU A 95 8.11 8.28 -11.02
CA LEU A 95 8.87 7.44 -11.95
C LEU A 95 8.36 7.58 -13.39
N ILE A 96 7.03 7.52 -13.61
CA ILE A 96 6.44 7.68 -14.93
C ILE A 96 6.67 9.10 -15.47
N SER A 97 6.53 10.13 -14.63
CA SER A 97 6.78 11.51 -15.01
C SER A 97 8.23 11.72 -15.44
N THR A 98 9.18 11.11 -14.72
CA THR A 98 10.60 11.14 -15.05
C THR A 98 10.87 10.43 -16.38
N ALA A 99 10.29 9.25 -16.59
CA ALA A 99 10.39 8.53 -17.86
C ALA A 99 9.83 9.33 -19.04
N ALA A 100 8.67 9.97 -18.86
CA ALA A 100 8.03 10.81 -19.87
C ALA A 100 8.86 12.05 -20.20
N PHE A 101 9.48 12.69 -19.18
CA PHE A 101 10.36 13.84 -19.39
C PHE A 101 11.59 13.46 -20.22
N ILE A 102 12.23 12.35 -19.89
CA ILE A 102 13.39 11.82 -20.63
C ILE A 102 12.99 11.47 -22.07
N ALA A 103 11.84 10.82 -22.27
CA ALA A 103 11.33 10.48 -23.59
C ALA A 103 11.03 11.73 -24.44
N TYR A 104 10.46 12.78 -23.83
CA TYR A 104 10.22 14.05 -24.51
C TYR A 104 11.53 14.73 -24.93
N GLN A 105 12.55 14.69 -24.07
CA GLN A 105 13.88 15.23 -24.38
C GLN A 105 14.59 14.43 -25.48
N LEU A 106 14.29 13.14 -25.64
CA LEU A 106 14.86 12.31 -26.71
C LEU A 106 14.23 12.58 -28.09
N VAL A 107 12.95 12.97 -28.12
CA VAL A 107 12.19 13.25 -29.35
C VAL A 107 12.45 14.66 -29.89
N ARG A 108 12.86 15.59 -29.02
CA ARG A 108 13.18 16.98 -29.36
C ARG A 108 14.64 17.12 -29.83
#